data_AF-A0A7C3QZS2-F1
#
_entry.id   AF-A0A7C3QZS2-F1
#
_cell.length_a   1.000
_cell.length_b   1.000
_cell.length_c   1.000
_cell.angle_alpha   90.00
_cell.angle_beta   90.00
_cell.angle_gamma   90.00
#
_symmetry.space_group_name_H-M   'P 1'
#
loop_
_entity.id
_entity.type
_entity.pdbx_description
1 polymer ?
#
loop_
_entity_poly.entity_id
_entity_poly.type
_entity_poly.pdbx_seq_one_letter_code
_entity_poly.pdbx_strand_id
1 'polypeptide(L)'
;MTPAERAEVVAARKAQGWPWHAPPHFDTGVGWYVISAACYEHREVLCTVERLSEFSLALLGGLQGELKAEVQGWVVLPNHYHLLLRTDLDQFRRWIARLHNGKSTQWNREDESPGRRVWFRFSDRWVRSDRHYYASLNYIH
;
A
#
# COMPACT_ATOMS: atom_id res chain seq x y z
N MET A 1 30.49 10.37 -15.43
CA MET A 1 30.21 11.21 -14.25
C MET A 1 31.33 11.06 -13.26
N THR A 2 31.92 12.18 -12.88
CA THR A 2 32.89 12.25 -11.79
C THR A 2 32.20 12.07 -10.43
N PRO A 3 32.95 11.76 -9.35
CA PRO A 3 32.39 11.69 -8.01
C PRO A 3 31.70 12.98 -7.55
N ALA A 4 32.19 14.14 -8.00
CA ALA A 4 31.61 15.45 -7.69
C ALA A 4 30.25 15.65 -8.36
N GLU A 5 30.13 15.33 -9.65
CA GLU A 5 28.86 15.40 -10.40
C GLU A 5 27.81 14.46 -9.81
N ARG A 6 28.22 13.28 -9.29
CA ARG A 6 27.31 12.38 -8.57
C ARG A 6 26.80 13.00 -7.25
N ALA A 7 27.67 13.64 -6.48
CA ALA A 7 27.29 14.27 -5.21
C ALA A 7 26.29 15.43 -5.43
N GLU A 8 26.49 16.20 -6.50
CA GLU A 8 25.65 17.34 -6.86
C GLU A 8 24.24 16.91 -7.29
N VAL A 9 24.13 15.88 -8.14
CA VAL A 9 22.85 15.28 -8.52
C VAL A 9 22.12 14.69 -7.32
N VAL A 10 22.85 14.08 -6.39
CA VAL A 10 22.29 13.56 -5.14
C VAL A 10 21.76 14.67 -4.22
N ALA A 11 22.49 15.78 -4.11
CA ALA A 11 22.07 16.94 -3.33
C ALA A 11 20.81 17.59 -3.92
N ALA A 12 20.75 17.76 -5.24
CA ALA A 12 19.57 18.26 -5.94
C ALA A 12 18.33 17.37 -5.74
N ARG A 13 18.51 16.04 -5.80
CA ARG A 13 17.42 15.07 -5.55
C ARG A 13 16.92 15.12 -4.10
N LYS A 14 17.82 15.30 -3.14
CA LYS A 14 17.45 15.50 -1.72
C LYS A 14 16.65 16.78 -1.51
N ALA A 15 17.07 17.88 -2.14
CA ALA A 15 16.36 19.16 -2.06
C ALA A 15 14.94 19.10 -2.65
N GLN A 16 14.71 18.22 -3.63
CA GLN A 16 13.40 18.01 -4.26
C GLN A 16 12.53 16.95 -3.54
N GLY A 17 13.01 16.37 -2.43
CA GLY A 17 12.25 15.39 -1.65
C GLY A 17 12.12 14.01 -2.33
N TRP A 18 12.94 13.69 -3.32
CA TRP A 18 12.86 12.41 -4.03
C TRP A 18 13.59 11.31 -3.23
N PRO A 19 12.90 10.25 -2.78
CA PRO A 19 13.53 9.15 -2.07
C PRO A 19 14.47 8.38 -2.99
N TRP A 20 15.55 7.86 -2.42
CA TRP A 20 16.64 7.25 -3.19
C TRP A 20 16.26 5.91 -3.83
N HIS A 21 15.34 5.17 -3.21
CA HIS A 21 14.99 3.79 -3.61
C HIS A 21 13.49 3.48 -3.40
N ALA A 22 12.65 4.53 -3.32
CA ALA A 22 11.21 4.43 -3.16
C ALA A 22 10.53 5.44 -4.07
N PRO A 23 9.45 5.07 -4.78
CA PRO A 23 8.57 6.08 -5.34
C PRO A 23 8.13 7.02 -4.20
N PRO A 24 8.32 8.34 -4.33
CA PRO A 24 7.75 9.28 -3.39
C PRO A 24 6.23 9.14 -3.41
N HIS A 25 5.63 9.06 -2.22
CA HIS A 25 4.21 9.32 -2.06
C HIS A 25 4.05 10.84 -2.12
N PHE A 26 3.67 11.36 -3.28
CA PHE A 26 3.35 12.78 -3.40
C PHE A 26 2.04 13.05 -2.68
N ASP A 27 1.99 14.10 -1.87
CA ASP A 27 0.73 14.53 -1.26
C ASP A 27 -0.15 15.15 -2.34
N THR A 28 -0.97 14.31 -2.97
CA THR A 28 -1.90 14.70 -4.03
C THR A 28 -3.33 14.93 -3.49
N GLY A 29 -3.54 14.82 -2.17
CA GLY A 29 -4.84 15.07 -1.53
C GLY A 29 -5.91 13.99 -1.80
N VAL A 30 -7.17 14.40 -1.85
CA VAL A 30 -8.32 13.52 -2.07
C VAL A 30 -8.49 13.21 -3.55
N GLY A 31 -8.50 11.92 -3.91
CA GLY A 31 -8.68 11.51 -5.30
C GLY A 31 -8.78 10.01 -5.47
N TRP A 32 -8.85 9.57 -6.73
CA TRP A 32 -8.83 8.17 -7.11
C TRP A 32 -7.39 7.64 -7.12
N TYR A 33 -7.15 6.54 -6.42
CA TYR A 33 -5.86 5.89 -6.32
C TYR A 33 -5.96 4.40 -6.61
N VAL A 34 -4.96 3.89 -7.30
CA VAL A 34 -4.65 2.46 -7.34
C VAL A 34 -3.58 2.19 -6.30
N ILE A 35 -3.91 1.37 -5.30
CA ILE A 35 -3.01 1.00 -4.21
C ILE A 35 -2.66 -0.48 -4.33
N SER A 36 -1.40 -0.81 -4.12
CA SER A 36 -0.92 -2.19 -3.99
C SER A 36 0.00 -2.31 -2.80
N ALA A 37 -0.13 -3.38 -2.02
CA ALA A 37 0.89 -3.74 -1.03
C ALA A 37 1.09 -5.25 -1.03
N ALA A 38 2.33 -5.66 -0.83
CA ALA A 38 2.71 -7.06 -0.73
C ALA A 38 3.23 -7.37 0.67
N CYS A 39 3.11 -8.64 1.06
CA CYS A 39 3.90 -9.21 2.12
C CYS A 39 5.39 -9.11 1.75
N TYR A 40 6.23 -8.97 2.77
CA TYR A 40 7.68 -8.89 2.58
C TYR A 40 8.19 -10.15 1.87
N GLU A 41 9.04 -9.96 0.85
CA GLU A 41 9.53 -11.02 -0.05
C GLU A 41 8.41 -11.82 -0.74
N HIS A 42 7.21 -11.24 -0.87
CA HIS A 42 6.04 -11.93 -1.44
C HIS A 42 5.68 -13.25 -0.74
N ARG A 43 6.02 -13.38 0.55
CA ARG A 43 5.63 -14.53 1.37
C ARG A 43 4.11 -14.62 1.51
N GLU A 44 3.56 -15.82 1.43
CA GLU A 44 2.12 -16.08 1.50
C GLU A 44 1.61 -16.11 2.94
N VAL A 45 1.71 -14.99 3.67
CA VAL A 45 1.30 -14.92 5.09
C VAL A 45 -0.22 -15.03 5.25
N LEU A 46 -0.98 -14.64 4.22
CA LEU A 46 -2.44 -14.73 4.14
C LEU A 46 -2.87 -16.00 3.38
N CYS A 47 -2.13 -17.11 3.44
CA CYS A 47 -2.49 -18.31 2.68
C CYS A 47 -3.73 -19.05 3.24
N THR A 48 -4.11 -18.80 4.49
CA THR A 48 -5.26 -19.45 5.12
C THR A 48 -6.56 -18.69 4.85
N VAL A 49 -7.67 -19.43 4.78
CA VAL A 49 -9.01 -18.85 4.56
C VAL A 49 -9.35 -17.88 5.69
N GLU A 50 -8.93 -18.20 6.91
CA GLU A 50 -9.13 -17.39 8.10
C GLU A 50 -8.42 -16.05 7.96
N ARG A 51 -7.13 -16.03 7.60
CA ARG A 51 -6.37 -14.78 7.44
C ARG A 51 -6.84 -13.94 6.26
N LEU A 52 -7.19 -14.58 5.13
CA LEU A 52 -7.78 -13.87 3.99
C LEU A 52 -9.07 -13.17 4.40
N SER A 53 -9.97 -13.91 5.06
CA SER A 53 -11.28 -13.38 5.46
C SER A 53 -11.13 -12.28 6.49
N GLU A 54 -10.32 -12.53 7.51
CA GLU A 54 -10.04 -11.60 8.59
C GLU A 54 -9.43 -10.29 8.08
N PHE A 55 -8.41 -10.38 7.22
CA PHE A 55 -7.77 -9.19 6.65
C PHE A 55 -8.72 -8.45 5.72
N SER A 56 -9.46 -9.16 4.85
CA SER A 56 -10.40 -8.56 3.90
C SER A 56 -11.51 -7.79 4.65
N LEU A 57 -12.07 -8.38 5.70
CA LEU A 57 -13.08 -7.74 6.53
C LEU A 57 -12.54 -6.50 7.25
N ALA A 58 -11.35 -6.59 7.85
CA ALA A 58 -10.73 -5.45 8.52
C ALA A 58 -10.37 -4.32 7.54
N LEU A 59 -9.85 -4.67 6.36
CA LEU A 59 -9.49 -3.74 5.30
C LEU A 59 -10.73 -3.00 4.78
N LEU A 60 -11.75 -3.73 4.30
CA LEU A 60 -12.95 -3.13 3.74
C LEU A 60 -13.78 -2.39 4.79
N GLY A 61 -13.88 -2.97 6.00
CA GLY A 61 -14.59 -2.36 7.12
C GLY A 61 -14.00 -1.02 7.53
N GLY A 62 -12.67 -0.90 7.64
CA GLY A 62 -12.04 0.38 7.98
C GLY A 62 -12.02 1.37 6.83
N LEU A 63 -11.88 0.91 5.57
CA LEU A 63 -12.01 1.77 4.39
C LEU A 63 -13.38 2.48 4.36
N GLN A 64 -14.47 1.74 4.56
CA GLN A 64 -15.83 2.30 4.52
C GLN A 64 -16.21 3.00 5.85
N GLY A 65 -15.81 2.42 6.98
CA GLY A 65 -16.23 2.85 8.30
C GLY A 65 -15.44 4.04 8.85
N GLU A 66 -14.10 3.94 8.83
CA GLU A 66 -13.19 4.94 9.40
C GLU A 66 -12.81 6.01 8.37
N LEU A 67 -12.41 5.59 7.16
CA LEU A 67 -11.90 6.52 6.14
C LEU A 67 -13.00 7.10 5.24
N LYS A 68 -14.22 6.55 5.29
CA LYS A 68 -15.32 6.91 4.38
C LYS A 68 -14.89 6.88 2.90
N ALA A 69 -13.99 5.96 2.56
CA ALA A 69 -13.46 5.84 1.21
C ALA A 69 -14.46 5.19 0.26
N GLU A 70 -14.49 5.64 -1.00
CA GLU A 70 -15.28 4.99 -2.05
C GLU A 70 -14.43 3.89 -2.68
N VAL A 71 -14.80 2.63 -2.49
CA VAL A 71 -14.05 1.48 -3.04
C VAL A 71 -14.75 0.97 -4.30
N GLN A 72 -14.01 0.88 -5.41
CA GLN A 72 -14.56 0.47 -6.72
C GLN A 72 -14.06 -0.90 -7.18
N GLY A 73 -12.82 -1.22 -6.85
CA GLY A 73 -12.24 -2.53 -7.11
C GLY A 73 -11.29 -2.92 -6.00
N TRP A 74 -11.27 -4.19 -5.63
CA TRP A 74 -10.32 -4.71 -4.65
C TRP A 74 -10.08 -6.20 -4.88
N VAL A 75 -8.90 -6.66 -4.49
CA VAL A 75 -8.58 -8.09 -4.38
C VAL A 75 -7.57 -8.27 -3.25
N VAL A 76 -7.76 -9.31 -2.44
CA VAL A 76 -6.81 -9.76 -1.43
C VAL A 76 -6.35 -11.17 -1.80
N LEU A 77 -5.04 -11.33 -1.93
CA LEU A 77 -4.37 -12.56 -2.32
C LEU A 77 -3.44 -13.02 -1.18
N PRO A 78 -2.96 -14.27 -1.20
CA PRO A 78 -2.16 -14.84 -0.12
C PRO A 78 -0.92 -14.03 0.29
N ASN A 79 -0.35 -13.25 -0.62
CA ASN A 79 0.86 -12.47 -0.38
C ASN A 79 0.76 -10.99 -0.76
N HIS A 80 -0.39 -10.50 -1.23
CA HIS A 80 -0.56 -9.08 -1.58
C HIS A 80 -2.04 -8.70 -1.74
N TYR A 81 -2.31 -7.41 -1.85
CA TYR A 81 -3.63 -6.91 -2.19
C TYR A 81 -3.54 -5.73 -3.16
N HIS A 82 -4.63 -5.50 -3.89
CA HIS A 82 -4.84 -4.32 -4.71
C HIS A 82 -6.16 -3.63 -4.35
N LEU A 83 -6.18 -2.31 -4.45
CA LEU A 83 -7.36 -1.47 -4.28
C LEU A 83 -7.43 -0.42 -5.38
N LEU A 84 -8.63 -0.15 -5.87
CA LEU A 84 -8.99 1.06 -6.59
C LEU A 84 -10.04 1.78 -5.74
N LEU A 85 -9.65 2.91 -5.15
CA LEU A 85 -10.49 3.66 -4.24
C LEU A 85 -10.32 5.16 -4.36
N ARG A 86 -11.35 5.91 -3.96
CA ARG A 86 -11.28 7.35 -3.75
C ARG A 86 -11.09 7.64 -2.28
N THR A 87 -10.00 8.30 -1.92
CA THR A 87 -9.68 8.63 -0.51
C THR A 87 -8.70 9.79 -0.39
N ASP A 88 -8.51 10.28 0.83
CA ASP A 88 -7.38 11.10 1.24
C ASP A 88 -6.17 10.19 1.48
N LEU A 89 -5.10 10.36 0.68
CA LEU A 89 -3.95 9.46 0.73
C LEU A 89 -3.19 9.52 2.07
N ASP A 90 -3.13 10.67 2.73
CA ASP A 90 -2.39 10.83 3.98
C ASP A 90 -3.17 10.21 5.16
N GLN A 91 -4.50 10.35 5.17
CA GLN A 91 -5.37 9.61 6.10
C GLN A 91 -5.28 8.11 5.86
N PHE A 92 -5.36 7.66 4.61
CA PHE A 92 -5.19 6.25 4.25
C PHE A 92 -3.84 5.72 4.72
N ARG A 93 -2.74 6.44 4.46
CA ARG A 93 -1.38 6.06 4.86
C ARG A 93 -1.27 5.81 6.36
N ARG A 94 -1.79 6.72 7.19
CA ARG A 94 -1.80 6.55 8.66
C ARG A 94 -2.65 5.36 9.09
N TRP A 95 -3.84 5.22 8.50
CA TRP A 95 -4.76 4.14 8.84
C TRP A 95 -4.20 2.77 8.45
N ILE A 96 -3.73 2.59 7.22
CA ILE A 96 -3.20 1.31 6.73
C ILE A 96 -1.95 0.89 7.50
N ALA A 97 -1.11 1.83 7.92
CA ALA A 97 0.04 1.54 8.77
C ALA A 97 -0.37 0.91 10.12
N ARG A 98 -1.45 1.43 10.75
CA ARG A 98 -2.00 0.85 11.98
C ARG A 98 -2.54 -0.56 11.74
N LEU A 99 -3.30 -0.76 10.66
CA LEU A 99 -3.85 -2.07 10.30
C LEU A 99 -2.73 -3.09 10.03
N HIS A 100 -1.74 -2.73 9.20
CA HIS A 100 -0.58 -3.57 8.91
C HIS A 100 0.20 -3.94 10.17
N ASN A 101 0.46 -2.98 11.07
CA ASN A 101 1.16 -3.24 12.32
C ASN A 101 0.38 -4.17 13.26
N GLY A 102 -0.93 -3.95 13.39
CA GLY A 102 -1.81 -4.79 14.20
C GLY A 102 -1.81 -6.25 13.72
N LYS A 103 -2.04 -6.45 12.42
CA LYS A 103 -2.06 -7.79 11.80
C LYS A 103 -0.69 -8.46 11.82
N SER A 104 0.38 -7.71 11.59
CA SER A 104 1.75 -8.24 11.73
C SER A 104 2.00 -8.76 13.15
N THR A 105 1.59 -7.99 14.16
CA THR A 105 1.78 -8.37 15.56
C THR A 105 0.98 -9.62 15.91
N GLN A 106 -0.27 -9.69 15.48
CA GLN A 106 -1.15 -10.83 15.68
C GLN A 106 -0.60 -12.09 15.01
N TRP A 107 -0.39 -12.06 13.69
CA TRP A 107 0.05 -13.23 12.93
C TRP A 107 1.44 -13.72 13.33
N ASN A 108 2.33 -12.83 13.75
CA ASN A 108 3.62 -13.23 14.29
C ASN A 108 3.51 -13.95 15.65
N ARG A 109 2.49 -13.66 16.46
CA ARG A 109 2.24 -14.40 17.70
C ARG A 109 1.63 -15.77 17.41
N GLU A 110 0.66 -15.82 16.49
CA GLU A 110 0.05 -17.07 16.03
C GLU A 110 1.09 -18.03 15.42
N ASP A 111 2.04 -17.49 14.64
CA ASP A 111 3.10 -18.27 13.99
C ASP A 111 4.36 -18.45 14.86
N GLU A 112 4.33 -18.08 16.15
CA GLU A 112 5.48 -18.12 17.07
C GLU A 112 6.77 -17.47 16.50
N SER A 113 6.59 -16.44 15.66
CA SER A 113 7.65 -15.77 14.89
C SER A 113 7.73 -14.27 15.19
N PRO A 114 7.92 -13.85 16.46
CA PRO A 114 7.97 -12.44 16.83
C PRO A 114 9.11 -11.72 16.09
N GLY A 115 8.85 -10.49 15.64
CA GLY A 115 9.81 -9.67 14.90
C GLY A 115 9.91 -9.96 13.40
N ARG A 116 9.25 -11.02 12.88
CA ARG A 116 9.15 -11.24 11.43
C ARG A 116 8.49 -10.05 10.75
N ARG A 117 9.09 -9.54 9.68
CA ARG A 117 8.47 -8.53 8.84
C ARG A 117 7.38 -9.17 7.97
N VAL A 118 6.13 -8.78 8.20
CA VAL A 118 4.99 -9.30 7.42
C VAL A 118 4.75 -8.48 6.16
N TRP A 119 4.65 -7.16 6.27
CA TRP A 119 4.34 -6.29 5.12
C TRP A 119 5.58 -5.59 4.55
N PHE A 120 5.60 -5.43 3.23
CA PHE A 120 6.39 -4.41 2.56
C PHE A 120 5.59 -3.10 2.51
N ARG A 121 6.25 -1.99 2.15
CA ARG A 121 5.55 -0.72 1.93
C ARG A 121 4.50 -0.88 0.82
N PHE A 122 3.42 -0.13 0.91
CA PHE A 122 2.49 -0.04 -0.21
C PHE A 122 3.03 0.91 -1.29
N SER A 123 2.51 0.79 -2.50
CA SER A 123 2.65 1.74 -3.60
C SER A 123 1.27 2.28 -3.98
N ASP A 124 1.16 3.57 -4.22
CA ASP A 124 -0.04 4.20 -4.78
C ASP A 124 0.26 4.79 -6.16
N ARG A 125 -0.81 4.94 -6.94
CA ARG A 125 -0.82 5.67 -8.21
C ARG A 125 -2.09 6.48 -8.32
N TRP A 126 -1.96 7.80 -8.46
CA TRP A 126 -3.09 8.68 -8.78
C TRP A 126 -3.69 8.32 -10.15
N VAL A 127 -5.02 8.23 -10.22
CA VAL A 127 -5.76 7.98 -11.45
C VAL A 127 -5.89 9.28 -12.25
N ARG A 128 -5.36 9.30 -13.48
CA ARG A 128 -5.15 10.52 -14.28
C ARG A 128 -6.20 10.72 -15.37
N SER A 129 -7.03 9.71 -15.64
CA SER A 129 -8.05 9.72 -16.67
C SER A 129 -8.99 8.52 -16.51
N ASP A 130 -10.15 8.59 -17.15
CA ASP A 130 -11.11 7.48 -17.20
C ASP A 130 -10.49 6.22 -17.81
N ARG A 131 -9.64 6.38 -18.84
CA ARG A 131 -8.89 5.25 -19.41
C ARG A 131 -8.00 4.57 -18.36
N HIS A 132 -7.28 5.34 -17.55
CA HIS A 132 -6.47 4.77 -16.47
C HIS A 132 -7.35 4.11 -15.41
N TYR A 133 -8.50 4.72 -15.08
CA TYR A 133 -9.48 4.16 -14.15
C TYR A 133 -9.97 2.78 -14.60
N TYR A 134 -10.54 2.68 -15.81
CA TYR A 134 -11.10 1.42 -16.32
C TYR A 134 -10.04 0.35 -16.57
N ALA A 135 -8.84 0.73 -17.04
CA ALA A 135 -7.73 -0.21 -17.17
C ALA A 135 -7.30 -0.80 -15.81
N SER A 136 -7.35 0.00 -14.75
CA SER A 136 -7.01 -0.45 -13.39
C SER A 136 -8.10 -1.33 -12.81
N LEU A 137 -9.37 -0.98 -13.05
CA LEU A 137 -10.51 -1.79 -12.62
C LEU A 137 -10.47 -3.19 -13.26
N ASN A 138 -10.22 -3.27 -14.57
CA ASN A 138 -10.08 -4.53 -15.30
C ASN A 138 -8.82 -5.33 -14.97
N TYR A 139 -7.81 -4.72 -14.33
CA TYR A 139 -6.63 -5.44 -13.85
C TYR A 139 -6.89 -6.09 -12.48
N ILE A 140 -7.78 -5.50 -11.69
CA ILE A 140 -8.12 -5.95 -10.34
C ILE A 140 -9.17 -7.08 -10.38
N HIS A 141 -10.08 -7.04 -11.34
CA HIS A 141 -11.15 -8.04 -11.55
C HIS A 141 -10.78 -9.03 -12.65
#